data_AF-A0A6P8Q080-F1
#
_entry.id   AF-A0A6P8Q080-F1
#
_cell.length_a   1.000
_cell.length_b   1.000
_cell.length_c   1.000
_cell.angle_alpha   90.00
_cell.angle_beta   90.00
_cell.angle_gamma   90.00
#
_symmetry.space_group_name_H-M   'P 1'
#
loop_
_entity.id
_entity.type
_entity.pdbx_description
1 polymer ?
#
loop_
_entity_poly.entity_id
_entity_poly.type
_entity_poly.pdbx_seq_one_letter_code
_entity_poly.pdbx_strand_id
1 'polypeptide(L)'
;MDEGDKWVAQDDQMERLAVKNETRVTQFILVGLSNDPDLQIMFFVLFLVMYLLTIALNLLILVTIYVDSRLHSPMYFFLTNLSFLDLGFSTGAVSKSLDNFVSNKKTISFSDCISQVFLLHLFGGAECFHLSLMSYDRYVAICYPLRYTTIMNKRACLLLVVSTWVGGFIHACGQVLPTVQLPFCGPNEIDHFFCETRALYLLSCSSTFISEIADMVNTGSLSLSCFLVVSISYAYIISTVLKIRSAEGRRKSFSTCASHLMVVTLFYGPLVFIYMRPPARFSGEKLVSVFSTIVTPWLNPFIYTLRNEKVKEAMKKLGERKVSFLGLRID
;
A
#
# COMPACT_ATOMS: atom_id res chain seq x y z
N MET A 1 11.13 49.87 43.51
CA MET A 1 11.40 48.67 42.70
C MET A 1 12.78 48.21 43.10
N ASP A 2 12.80 47.20 43.95
CA ASP A 2 13.95 46.84 44.78
C ASP A 2 14.96 46.05 43.95
N GLU A 3 16.26 46.22 44.21
CA GLU A 3 17.33 45.55 43.45
C GLU A 3 17.22 44.02 43.54
N GLY A 4 16.59 43.49 44.60
CA GLY A 4 16.29 42.07 44.78
C GLY A 4 15.37 41.46 43.70
N ASP A 5 14.41 42.23 43.17
CA ASP A 5 13.47 41.74 42.14
C ASP A 5 14.15 41.53 40.78
N LYS A 6 15.25 42.26 40.52
CA LYS A 6 16.06 42.09 39.31
C LYS A 6 16.87 40.80 39.35
N TRP A 7 17.40 40.41 40.51
CA TRP A 7 18.13 39.15 40.66
C TRP A 7 17.22 37.94 40.50
N VAL A 8 16.02 37.97 41.07
CA VAL A 8 15.03 36.89 40.90
C VAL A 8 14.57 36.80 39.45
N ALA A 9 14.28 37.90 38.76
CA ALA A 9 13.91 37.88 37.35
C ALA A 9 15.05 37.42 36.41
N GLN A 10 16.31 37.64 36.81
CA GLN A 10 17.48 37.26 36.03
C GLN A 10 17.90 35.80 36.28
N ASP A 11 17.65 35.26 37.48
CA ASP A 11 17.77 33.83 37.79
C ASP A 11 16.66 33.02 37.10
N ASP A 12 15.42 33.55 37.09
CA ASP A 12 14.25 32.97 36.41
C ASP A 12 14.33 33.07 34.86
N GLN A 13 15.18 33.97 34.35
CA GLN A 13 15.60 33.99 32.94
C GLN A 13 16.80 33.07 32.66
N MET A 14 17.74 32.89 33.61
CA MET A 14 18.82 31.92 33.49
C MET A 14 18.31 30.47 33.53
N GLU A 15 17.29 30.17 34.35
CA GLU A 15 16.62 28.87 34.41
C GLU A 15 15.77 28.59 33.15
N ARG A 16 15.23 29.64 32.51
CA ARG A 16 14.56 29.54 31.20
C ARG A 16 15.51 29.45 30.01
N LEU A 17 16.77 29.89 30.17
CA LEU A 17 17.86 29.78 29.19
C LEU A 17 18.76 28.58 29.43
N ALA A 18 18.50 27.76 30.46
CA ALA A 18 18.87 26.36 30.45
C ALA A 18 18.17 25.74 29.24
N VAL A 19 18.88 25.73 28.11
CA VAL A 19 18.56 25.05 26.87
C VAL A 19 17.83 23.77 27.25
N LYS A 20 16.52 23.74 26.97
CA LYS A 20 15.73 22.53 27.10
C LYS A 20 16.48 21.48 26.29
N ASN A 21 17.20 20.61 26.98
CA ASN A 21 17.97 19.51 26.41
C ASN A 21 16.92 18.52 25.92
N GLU A 22 16.19 18.87 24.86
CA GLU A 22 15.30 17.95 24.18
C GLU A 22 16.21 16.94 23.47
N THR A 23 16.55 15.87 24.18
CA THR A 23 17.18 14.70 23.59
C THR A 23 16.25 14.18 22.52
N ARG A 24 16.58 14.45 21.25
CA ARG A 24 15.85 13.92 20.11
C ARG A 24 15.80 12.40 20.21
N VAL A 25 14.61 11.83 20.10
CA VAL A 25 14.41 10.38 20.11
C VAL A 25 15.10 9.78 18.89
N THR A 26 16.09 8.92 19.11
CA THR A 26 16.85 8.24 18.04
C THR A 26 16.32 6.84 17.73
N GLN A 27 15.55 6.26 18.65
CA GLN A 27 14.98 4.92 18.55
C GLN A 27 13.55 4.90 19.08
N PHE A 28 12.68 4.18 18.38
CA PHE A 28 11.30 3.92 18.77
C PHE A 28 11.10 2.46 19.16
N ILE A 29 10.14 2.21 20.05
CA ILE A 29 9.71 0.89 20.48
C ILE A 29 8.34 0.62 19.86
N LEU A 30 8.22 -0.46 19.08
CA LEU A 30 6.95 -0.88 18.48
C LEU A 30 6.23 -1.82 19.45
N VAL A 31 5.09 -1.39 19.97
CA VAL A 31 4.30 -2.15 20.97
C VAL A 31 3.71 -3.43 20.35
N GLY A 32 3.35 -3.38 19.06
CA GLY A 32 2.80 -4.53 18.34
C GLY A 32 1.28 -4.71 18.50
N LEU A 33 0.79 -5.91 18.15
CA LEU A 33 -0.64 -6.24 18.11
C LEU A 33 -1.22 -6.74 19.45
N SER A 34 -0.41 -7.42 20.26
CA SER A 34 -0.83 -7.97 21.55
C SER A 34 0.39 -8.13 22.46
N ASN A 35 0.18 -8.04 23.78
CA ASN A 35 1.19 -8.33 24.80
C ASN A 35 1.20 -9.81 25.22
N ASP A 36 0.18 -10.58 24.81
CA ASP A 36 0.09 -12.01 25.06
C ASP A 36 1.06 -12.79 24.15
N PRO A 37 2.02 -13.55 24.73
CA PRO A 37 2.98 -14.36 23.95
C PRO A 37 2.33 -15.36 23.00
N ASP A 38 1.23 -16.01 23.39
CA ASP A 38 0.56 -17.02 22.57
C ASP A 38 -0.08 -16.37 21.33
N LEU A 39 -0.68 -15.19 21.52
CA LEU A 39 -1.21 -14.39 20.41
C LEU A 39 -0.10 -13.84 19.50
N GLN A 40 1.06 -13.46 20.05
CA GLN A 40 2.20 -13.03 19.22
C GLN A 40 2.71 -14.17 18.32
N ILE A 41 2.79 -15.40 18.84
CA ILE A 41 3.16 -16.58 18.04
C ILE A 41 2.13 -16.82 16.93
N MET A 42 0.84 -16.74 17.27
CA MET A 42 -0.23 -16.88 16.28
C MET A 42 -0.12 -15.83 15.17
N PHE A 43 0.07 -14.55 15.52
CA PHE A 43 0.25 -13.47 14.55
C PHE A 43 1.51 -13.64 13.70
N PHE A 44 2.62 -14.08 14.30
CA PHE A 44 3.85 -14.38 13.58
C PHE A 44 3.62 -15.44 12.49
N VAL A 45 3.03 -16.59 12.86
CA VAL A 45 2.76 -17.67 11.91
C VAL A 45 1.81 -17.20 10.81
N LEU A 46 0.73 -16.50 11.19
CA LEU A 46 -0.25 -15.97 10.24
C LEU A 46 0.39 -15.00 9.24
N PHE A 47 1.18 -14.03 9.72
CA PHE A 47 1.80 -13.02 8.87
C PHE A 47 2.90 -13.61 7.99
N LEU A 48 3.66 -14.57 8.52
CA LEU A 48 4.68 -15.28 7.77
C LEU A 48 4.07 -16.06 6.61
N VAL A 49 3.00 -16.80 6.87
CA VAL A 49 2.30 -17.57 5.83
C VAL A 49 1.73 -16.64 4.76
N MET A 50 1.04 -15.56 5.14
CA MET A 50 0.51 -14.60 4.17
C MET A 50 1.64 -13.96 3.36
N TYR A 51 2.74 -13.54 4.00
CA TYR A 51 3.89 -12.94 3.31
C TYR A 51 4.52 -13.89 2.29
N LEU A 52 4.77 -15.15 2.67
CA LEU A 52 5.33 -16.15 1.77
C LEU A 52 4.38 -16.46 0.61
N LEU A 53 3.07 -16.52 0.85
CA LEU A 53 2.07 -16.69 -0.20
C LEU A 53 2.05 -15.49 -1.15
N THR A 54 2.08 -14.26 -0.64
CA THR A 54 2.13 -13.05 -1.47
C THR A 54 3.37 -13.04 -2.36
N ILE A 55 4.54 -13.40 -1.81
CA ILE A 55 5.77 -13.52 -2.60
C ILE A 55 5.61 -14.61 -3.66
N ALA A 56 5.23 -15.82 -3.25
CA ALA A 56 5.16 -16.96 -4.15
C ALA A 56 4.19 -16.72 -5.31
N LEU A 57 3.02 -16.15 -5.05
CA LEU A 57 1.99 -15.88 -6.07
C LEU A 57 2.39 -14.76 -7.01
N ASN A 58 2.96 -13.66 -6.50
CA ASN A 58 3.43 -12.58 -7.36
C ASN A 58 4.61 -13.01 -8.23
N LEU A 59 5.57 -13.77 -7.68
CA LEU A 59 6.64 -14.37 -8.48
C LEU A 59 6.09 -15.34 -9.54
N LEU A 60 5.08 -16.13 -9.20
CA LEU A 60 4.43 -17.03 -10.14
C LEU A 60 3.74 -16.29 -11.28
N ILE A 61 3.09 -15.15 -11.00
CA ILE A 61 2.52 -14.26 -12.02
C ILE A 61 3.63 -13.73 -12.94
N LEU A 62 4.71 -13.20 -12.37
CA LEU A 62 5.86 -12.67 -13.13
C LEU A 62 6.47 -13.74 -14.05
N VAL A 63 6.75 -14.92 -13.51
CA VAL A 63 7.30 -16.04 -14.29
C VAL A 63 6.32 -16.49 -15.38
N THR A 64 5.03 -16.56 -15.09
CA THR A 64 4.02 -16.99 -16.07
C THR A 64 3.94 -16.01 -17.24
N ILE A 65 3.93 -14.70 -16.96
CA ILE A 65 3.91 -13.66 -18.01
C ILE A 65 5.21 -13.68 -18.82
N TYR A 66 6.35 -13.87 -18.17
CA TYR A 66 7.65 -13.93 -18.84
C TYR A 66 7.77 -15.14 -19.79
N VAL A 67 7.23 -16.30 -19.40
CA VAL A 67 7.35 -17.55 -20.16
C VAL A 67 6.31 -17.66 -21.29
N ASP A 68 5.09 -17.15 -21.08
CA ASP A 68 4.02 -17.28 -22.08
C ASP A 68 3.89 -16.00 -22.93
N SER A 69 4.44 -16.05 -24.14
CA SER A 69 4.41 -14.94 -25.10
C SER A 69 3.01 -14.50 -25.52
N ARG A 70 1.98 -15.32 -25.30
CA ARG A 70 0.56 -14.98 -25.54
C ARG A 70 0.04 -13.95 -24.53
N LEU A 71 0.79 -13.72 -23.44
CA LEU A 71 0.48 -12.76 -22.39
C LEU A 71 1.19 -11.41 -22.60
N HIS A 72 1.74 -11.10 -23.78
CA HIS A 72 2.34 -9.79 -24.07
C HIS A 72 1.33 -8.71 -24.49
N SER A 73 0.26 -8.53 -23.72
CA SER A 73 -0.71 -7.43 -23.89
C SER A 73 -0.52 -6.33 -22.83
N PRO A 74 -1.03 -5.09 -23.06
CA PRO A 74 -0.93 -4.00 -22.08
C PRO A 74 -1.39 -4.37 -20.67
N MET A 75 -2.50 -5.12 -20.56
CA MET A 75 -3.02 -5.64 -19.30
C MET A 75 -1.97 -6.41 -18.48
N TYR A 76 -1.21 -7.29 -19.11
CA TYR A 76 -0.22 -8.13 -18.41
C TYR A 76 1.05 -7.35 -18.09
N PHE A 77 1.40 -6.35 -18.91
CA PHE A 77 2.43 -5.39 -18.56
C PHE A 77 2.07 -4.61 -17.30
N PHE A 78 0.79 -4.20 -17.15
CA PHE A 78 0.30 -3.59 -15.92
C PHE A 78 0.30 -4.59 -14.76
N LEU A 79 -0.13 -5.84 -14.97
CA LEU A 79 -0.13 -6.86 -13.92
C LEU A 79 1.28 -7.16 -13.40
N THR A 80 2.29 -7.15 -14.28
CA THR A 80 3.70 -7.30 -13.91
C THR A 80 4.14 -6.19 -12.94
N ASN A 81 3.82 -4.94 -13.27
CA ASN A 81 4.14 -3.80 -12.40
C ASN A 81 3.38 -3.85 -11.08
N LEU A 82 2.10 -4.27 -11.11
CA LEU A 82 1.31 -4.44 -9.89
C LEU A 82 1.94 -5.50 -8.97
N SER A 83 2.42 -6.62 -9.52
CA SER A 83 3.13 -7.63 -8.74
C SER A 83 4.42 -7.09 -8.11
N PHE A 84 5.16 -6.20 -8.78
CA PHE A 84 6.31 -5.53 -8.17
C PHE A 84 5.92 -4.60 -7.02
N LEU A 85 4.81 -3.87 -7.16
CA LEU A 85 4.26 -3.01 -6.11
C LEU A 85 3.82 -3.84 -4.90
N ASP A 86 3.06 -4.92 -5.11
CA ASP A 86 2.61 -5.85 -4.06
C ASP A 86 3.82 -6.44 -3.28
N LEU A 87 4.87 -6.85 -3.99
CA LEU A 87 6.09 -7.39 -3.38
C LEU A 87 6.82 -6.34 -2.53
N GLY A 88 6.97 -5.13 -3.06
CA GLY A 88 7.62 -4.02 -2.37
C GLY A 88 6.86 -3.59 -1.12
N PHE A 89 5.54 -3.38 -1.26
CA PHE A 89 4.66 -2.99 -0.18
C PHE A 89 4.62 -4.03 0.94
N SER A 90 4.43 -5.31 0.58
CA SER A 90 4.41 -6.42 1.56
C SER A 90 5.73 -6.56 2.28
N THR A 91 6.85 -6.42 1.58
CA THR A 91 8.19 -6.48 2.19
C THR A 91 8.41 -5.30 3.14
N GLY A 92 8.00 -4.09 2.77
CA GLY A 92 8.09 -2.91 3.64
C GLY A 92 7.21 -3.01 4.90
N ALA A 93 5.98 -3.52 4.76
CA ALA A 93 5.01 -3.63 5.86
C ALA A 93 5.33 -4.77 6.83
N VAL A 94 5.64 -5.95 6.29
CA VAL A 94 5.62 -7.20 7.05
C VAL A 94 6.99 -7.57 7.60
N SER A 95 8.09 -7.21 6.94
CA SER A 95 9.45 -7.64 7.34
C SER A 95 9.80 -7.25 8.78
N LYS A 96 9.60 -5.98 9.15
CA LYS A 96 9.90 -5.51 10.51
C LYS A 96 8.93 -6.07 11.56
N SER A 97 7.66 -6.24 11.17
CA SER A 97 6.64 -6.85 12.02
C SER A 97 7.00 -8.29 12.39
N LEU A 98 7.49 -9.08 11.42
CA LEU A 98 7.96 -10.45 11.65
C LEU A 98 9.18 -10.51 12.56
N ASP A 99 10.17 -9.64 12.36
CA ASP A 99 11.33 -9.51 13.25
C ASP A 99 10.90 -9.19 14.69
N ASN A 100 9.99 -8.23 14.86
CA ASN A 100 9.51 -7.82 16.18
C ASN A 100 8.72 -8.90 16.93
N PHE A 101 8.10 -9.87 16.25
CA PHE A 101 7.40 -10.97 16.93
C PHE A 101 8.36 -12.01 17.53
N VAL A 102 9.57 -12.14 17.00
CA VAL A 102 10.57 -13.13 17.48
C VAL A 102 11.70 -12.47 18.27
N SER A 103 11.88 -11.16 18.13
CA SER A 103 12.93 -10.40 18.81
C SER A 103 12.52 -9.91 20.19
N ASN A 104 13.39 -10.12 21.18
CA ASN A 104 13.23 -9.57 22.54
C ASN A 104 13.34 -8.04 22.59
N LYS A 105 13.97 -7.42 21.58
CA LYS A 105 14.11 -5.96 21.43
C LYS A 105 13.27 -5.49 20.25
N LYS A 106 12.11 -4.88 20.51
CA LYS A 106 11.16 -4.39 19.49
C LYS A 106 11.49 -2.95 19.04
N THR A 107 12.78 -2.65 18.89
CA THR A 107 13.27 -1.31 18.57
C THR A 107 13.45 -1.10 17.08
N ILE A 108 13.14 0.10 16.61
CA ILE A 108 13.42 0.58 15.25
C ILE A 108 14.14 1.94 15.34
N SER A 109 15.17 2.16 14.53
CA SER A 109 15.82 3.47 14.49
C SER A 109 14.92 4.50 13.82
N PHE A 110 15.13 5.79 14.12
CA PHE A 110 14.41 6.88 13.43
C PHE A 110 14.54 6.78 11.89
N SER A 111 15.76 6.52 11.38
CA SER A 111 16.02 6.41 9.95
C SER A 111 15.28 5.23 9.32
N ASP A 112 15.26 4.07 9.98
CA ASP A 112 14.55 2.87 9.48
C ASP A 112 13.03 3.09 9.52
N CYS A 113 12.52 3.76 10.54
CA CYS A 113 11.12 4.11 10.68
C CYS A 113 10.65 5.04 9.55
N ILE A 114 11.40 6.11 9.29
CA ILE A 114 11.10 7.04 8.19
C ILE A 114 11.25 6.35 6.83
N SER A 115 12.25 5.48 6.66
CA SER A 115 12.42 4.69 5.43
C SER A 115 11.25 3.72 5.21
N GLN A 116 10.77 3.08 6.26
CA GLN A 116 9.58 2.23 6.20
C GLN A 116 8.35 3.04 5.79
N VAL A 117 8.10 4.17 6.43
CA VAL A 117 6.97 5.06 6.07
C VAL A 117 7.07 5.49 4.60
N PHE A 118 8.26 5.89 4.15
CA PHE A 118 8.50 6.28 2.76
C PHE A 118 8.15 5.15 1.78
N LEU A 119 8.68 3.94 2.01
CA LEU A 119 8.45 2.80 1.13
C LEU A 119 6.97 2.40 1.10
N LEU A 120 6.30 2.40 2.25
CA LEU A 120 4.87 2.09 2.33
C LEU A 120 4.02 3.07 1.52
N HIS A 121 4.28 4.38 1.64
CA HIS A 121 3.53 5.38 0.87
C HIS A 121 3.93 5.38 -0.61
N LEU A 122 5.19 5.09 -0.95
CA LEU A 122 5.62 4.96 -2.34
C LEU A 122 4.87 3.83 -3.03
N PHE A 123 4.93 2.62 -2.47
CA PHE A 123 4.30 1.45 -3.10
C PHE A 123 2.77 1.53 -3.02
N GLY A 124 2.20 1.92 -1.87
CA GLY A 124 0.75 2.06 -1.72
C GLY A 124 0.18 3.16 -2.60
N GLY A 125 0.85 4.32 -2.69
CA GLY A 125 0.45 5.41 -3.57
C GLY A 125 0.54 5.04 -5.05
N ALA A 126 1.63 4.39 -5.45
CA ALA A 126 1.78 3.89 -6.82
C ALA A 126 0.72 2.82 -7.14
N GLU A 127 0.39 1.94 -6.19
CA GLU A 127 -0.67 0.92 -6.34
C GLU A 127 -2.03 1.57 -6.58
N CYS A 128 -2.41 2.60 -5.81
CA CYS A 128 -3.63 3.38 -6.02
C CYS A 128 -3.74 3.87 -7.47
N PHE A 129 -2.70 4.56 -7.95
CA PHE A 129 -2.66 5.08 -9.31
C PHE A 129 -2.68 3.96 -10.37
N HIS A 130 -2.03 2.83 -10.07
CA HIS A 130 -1.97 1.69 -10.98
C HIS A 130 -3.30 0.97 -11.13
N LEU A 131 -4.07 0.84 -10.04
CA LEU A 131 -5.46 0.35 -10.09
C LEU A 131 -6.35 1.29 -10.91
N SER A 132 -6.20 2.61 -10.75
CA SER A 132 -6.91 3.57 -11.60
C SER A 132 -6.51 3.46 -13.08
N LEU A 133 -5.22 3.27 -13.37
CA LEU A 133 -4.73 3.03 -14.72
C LEU A 133 -5.32 1.74 -15.32
N MET A 134 -5.40 0.66 -14.55
CA MET A 134 -6.03 -0.58 -15.01
C MET A 134 -7.54 -0.40 -15.26
N SER A 135 -8.23 0.44 -14.49
CA SER A 135 -9.63 0.80 -14.78
C SER A 135 -9.78 1.55 -16.09
N TYR A 136 -8.85 2.46 -16.39
CA TYR A 136 -8.80 3.22 -17.63
C TYR A 136 -8.51 2.32 -18.83
N ASP A 137 -7.57 1.36 -18.71
CA ASP A 137 -7.31 0.34 -19.74
C ASP A 137 -8.59 -0.41 -20.12
N ARG A 138 -9.37 -0.85 -19.13
CA ARG A 138 -10.66 -1.54 -19.36
C ARG A 138 -11.68 -0.65 -20.05
N TYR A 139 -11.75 0.61 -19.64
CA TYR A 139 -12.61 1.58 -20.29
C TYR A 139 -12.28 1.72 -21.78
N VAL A 140 -11.01 1.93 -22.13
CA VAL A 140 -10.61 2.06 -23.54
C VAL A 140 -10.87 0.77 -24.30
N ALA A 141 -10.58 -0.40 -23.72
CA ALA A 141 -10.78 -1.70 -24.35
C ALA A 141 -12.25 -2.00 -24.68
N ILE A 142 -13.18 -1.61 -23.80
CA ILE A 142 -14.62 -1.93 -23.93
C ILE A 142 -15.35 -0.83 -24.71
N CYS A 143 -15.08 0.44 -24.40
CA CYS A 143 -15.79 1.57 -25.00
C CYS A 143 -15.22 1.95 -26.38
N TYR A 144 -13.94 1.67 -26.65
CA TYR A 144 -13.28 2.01 -27.92
C TYR A 144 -12.46 0.86 -28.51
N PRO A 145 -13.06 -0.33 -28.75
CA PRO A 145 -12.33 -1.52 -29.15
C PRO A 145 -11.51 -1.34 -30.44
N LEU A 146 -12.02 -0.61 -31.44
CA LEU A 146 -11.32 -0.35 -32.71
C LEU A 146 -10.11 0.58 -32.59
N ARG A 147 -10.06 1.42 -31.55
CA ARG A 147 -8.97 2.39 -31.31
C ARG A 147 -8.05 1.95 -30.17
N TYR A 148 -8.34 0.83 -29.50
CA TYR A 148 -7.61 0.37 -28.33
C TYR A 148 -6.11 0.26 -28.59
N THR A 149 -5.69 -0.38 -29.68
CA THR A 149 -4.26 -0.59 -29.99
C THR A 149 -3.53 0.70 -30.33
N THR A 150 -4.23 1.70 -30.87
CA THR A 150 -3.65 3.02 -31.17
C THR A 150 -3.49 3.85 -29.89
N ILE A 151 -4.49 3.80 -28.99
CA ILE A 151 -4.49 4.54 -27.72
C ILE A 151 -3.53 3.89 -26.72
N MET A 152 -3.71 2.59 -26.45
CA MET A 152 -2.90 1.77 -25.53
C MET A 152 -1.73 1.11 -26.25
N ASN A 153 -0.98 1.91 -27.03
CA ASN A 153 0.26 1.45 -27.65
C ASN A 153 1.38 1.32 -26.60
N LYS A 154 2.50 0.68 -26.96
CA LYS A 154 3.60 0.40 -26.03
C LYS A 154 4.17 1.66 -25.36
N ARG A 155 4.33 2.75 -26.11
CA ARG A 155 4.88 4.01 -25.58
C ARG A 155 3.91 4.65 -24.59
N ALA A 156 2.63 4.68 -24.91
CA ALA A 156 1.59 5.18 -24.01
C ALA A 156 1.54 4.35 -22.72
N CYS A 157 1.54 3.02 -22.82
CA CYS A 157 1.55 2.14 -21.65
C CYS A 157 2.77 2.37 -20.75
N LEU A 158 3.97 2.51 -21.34
CA LEU A 158 5.18 2.79 -20.59
C LEU A 158 5.09 4.14 -19.86
N LEU A 159 4.67 5.21 -20.56
CA LEU A 159 4.51 6.53 -19.95
C LEU A 159 3.48 6.53 -18.82
N LEU A 160 2.36 5.82 -18.99
CA LEU A 160 1.34 5.69 -17.96
C LEU A 160 1.89 4.98 -16.72
N VAL A 161 2.63 3.88 -16.89
CA VAL A 161 3.26 3.18 -15.76
C VAL A 161 4.31 4.06 -15.08
N VAL A 162 5.20 4.72 -15.82
CA VAL A 162 6.17 5.65 -15.21
C VAL A 162 5.46 6.74 -14.42
N SER A 163 4.31 7.23 -14.91
CA SER A 163 3.51 8.24 -14.21
C SER A 163 2.93 7.70 -12.89
N THR A 164 2.53 6.43 -12.79
CA THR A 164 2.04 5.86 -11.53
C THR A 164 3.15 5.79 -10.47
N TRP A 165 4.35 5.38 -10.87
CA TRP A 165 5.54 5.36 -10.00
C TRP A 165 5.96 6.76 -9.54
N VAL A 166 6.02 7.73 -10.47
CA VAL A 166 6.35 9.12 -10.14
C VAL A 166 5.29 9.72 -9.22
N GLY A 167 4.01 9.45 -9.47
CA GLY A 167 2.92 9.86 -8.58
C GLY A 167 3.06 9.30 -7.18
N GLY A 168 3.35 7.99 -7.05
CA GLY A 168 3.62 7.34 -5.76
C GLY A 168 4.82 7.97 -5.03
N PHE A 169 5.89 8.31 -5.75
CA PHE A 169 7.05 8.98 -5.17
C PHE A 169 6.71 10.38 -4.64
N ILE A 170 5.97 11.18 -5.42
CA ILE A 170 5.53 12.51 -4.99
C ILE A 170 4.64 12.40 -3.75
N HIS A 171 3.72 11.43 -3.73
CA HIS A 171 2.85 11.15 -2.58
C HIS A 171 3.66 10.77 -1.33
N ALA A 172 4.67 9.90 -1.48
CA ALA A 172 5.54 9.50 -0.38
C ALA A 172 6.38 10.67 0.16
N CYS A 173 6.92 11.52 -0.71
CA CYS A 173 7.60 12.75 -0.30
C CYS A 173 6.65 13.71 0.43
N GLY A 174 5.44 13.90 -0.08
CA GLY A 174 4.40 14.69 0.56
C GLY A 174 4.04 14.20 1.96
N GLN A 175 4.17 12.89 2.20
CA GLN A 175 3.97 12.30 3.52
C GLN A 175 5.18 12.47 4.46
N VAL A 176 6.37 12.17 3.96
CA VAL A 176 7.57 12.05 4.80
C VAL A 176 8.16 13.40 5.14
N LEU A 177 8.18 14.36 4.20
CA LEU A 177 8.82 15.66 4.41
C LEU A 177 8.22 16.45 5.60
N PRO A 178 6.88 16.55 5.76
CA PRO A 178 6.30 17.16 6.96
C PRO A 178 6.61 16.38 8.24
N THR A 179 6.70 15.05 8.14
CA THR A 179 6.96 14.16 9.28
C THR A 179 8.37 14.33 9.83
N VAL A 180 9.40 14.37 8.97
CA VAL A 180 10.80 14.50 9.41
C VAL A 180 11.15 15.87 9.98
N GLN A 181 10.33 16.89 9.70
CA GLN A 181 10.51 18.24 10.23
C GLN A 181 9.99 18.38 11.67
N LEU A 182 9.19 17.43 12.15
CA LEU A 182 8.65 17.45 13.51
C LEU A 182 9.74 17.14 14.56
N PRO A 183 9.80 17.87 15.68
CA PRO A 183 10.65 17.54 16.81
C PRO A 183 10.02 16.41 17.63
N PHE A 184 10.61 15.20 17.53
CA PHE A 184 10.24 14.06 18.37
C PHE A 184 11.06 14.07 19.66
N CYS A 185 10.41 14.36 20.80
CA CYS A 185 11.06 14.40 22.11
C CYS A 185 10.42 13.47 23.16
N GLY A 186 9.34 12.74 22.82
CA GLY A 186 8.84 11.62 23.61
C GLY A 186 7.31 11.53 23.70
N PRO A 187 6.74 10.40 24.17
CA PRO A 187 7.39 9.12 24.50
C PRO A 187 8.00 8.45 23.25
N ASN A 188 8.83 7.41 23.41
CA ASN A 188 9.46 6.69 22.28
C ASN A 188 8.69 5.42 21.88
N GLU A 189 7.49 5.22 22.42
CA GLU A 189 6.64 4.07 22.15
C GLU A 189 5.63 4.39 21.04
N ILE A 190 5.61 3.56 20.01
CA ILE A 190 4.65 3.59 18.92
C ILE A 190 3.65 2.45 19.16
N ASP A 191 2.40 2.78 19.46
CA ASP A 191 1.33 1.80 19.69
C ASP A 191 0.82 1.18 18.37
N HIS A 192 1.75 0.62 17.59
CA HIS A 192 1.49 0.02 16.30
C HIS A 192 2.52 -1.09 16.01
N PHE A 193 2.23 -1.99 15.06
CA PHE A 193 3.12 -3.11 14.72
C PHE A 193 4.17 -2.78 13.64
N PHE A 194 4.03 -1.61 13.00
CA PHE A 194 4.98 -0.98 12.09
C PHE A 194 4.94 0.54 12.28
N CYS A 195 5.89 1.28 11.70
CA CYS A 195 5.90 2.74 11.74
C CYS A 195 4.78 3.36 10.91
N GLU A 196 3.76 3.90 11.58
CA GLU A 196 2.67 4.64 10.96
C GLU A 196 2.79 6.14 11.26
N THR A 197 2.56 6.97 10.25
CA THR A 197 2.68 8.44 10.32
C THR A 197 1.79 9.05 11.42
N ARG A 198 0.54 8.58 11.56
CA ARG A 198 -0.38 9.05 12.61
C ARG A 198 0.12 8.72 14.01
N ALA A 199 0.67 7.53 14.20
CA ALA A 199 1.25 7.14 15.47
C ALA A 199 2.46 8.01 15.80
N LEU A 200 3.32 8.32 14.81
CA LEU A 200 4.47 9.22 14.99
C LEU A 200 4.06 10.63 15.44
N TYR A 201 2.96 11.19 14.92
CA TYR A 201 2.50 12.52 15.31
C TYR A 201 2.21 12.63 16.83
N LEU A 202 1.75 11.55 17.48
CA LEU A 202 1.51 11.55 18.93
C LEU A 202 2.80 11.66 19.78
N LEU A 203 3.98 11.42 19.18
CA LEU A 203 5.29 11.48 19.84
C LEU A 203 5.99 12.85 19.64
N SER A 204 5.36 13.77 18.90
CA SER A 204 5.89 15.11 18.63
C SER A 204 5.72 16.04 19.83
N CYS A 205 6.69 16.92 20.04
CA CYS A 205 6.69 17.91 21.11
C CYS A 205 6.20 19.29 20.67
N SER A 206 5.96 19.46 19.36
CA SER A 206 5.27 20.61 18.80
C SER A 206 3.89 20.23 18.28
N SER A 207 3.03 21.23 18.07
CA SER A 207 1.74 21.05 17.40
C SER A 207 1.92 20.34 16.04
N THR A 208 1.17 19.26 15.85
CA THR A 208 1.16 18.42 14.64
C THR A 208 0.08 18.81 13.64
N PHE A 209 -0.73 19.83 13.96
CA PHE A 209 -1.91 20.23 13.20
C PHE A 209 -1.63 20.44 11.71
N ILE A 210 -0.52 21.11 11.36
CA ILE A 210 -0.16 21.35 9.96
C ILE A 210 0.20 20.04 9.26
N SER A 211 0.98 19.17 9.89
CA SER A 211 1.38 17.87 9.33
C SER A 211 0.20 16.91 9.22
N GLU A 212 -0.74 16.95 10.16
CA GLU A 212 -1.99 16.18 10.10
C GLU A 212 -2.91 16.64 8.96
N ILE A 213 -3.06 17.95 8.78
CA ILE A 213 -3.82 18.49 7.64
C ILE A 213 -3.12 18.15 6.32
N ALA A 214 -1.79 18.28 6.26
CA ALA A 214 -1.02 17.96 5.07
C ALA A 214 -1.18 16.48 4.69
N ASP A 215 -1.12 15.56 5.67
CA ASP A 215 -1.40 14.14 5.48
C ASP A 215 -2.82 13.90 4.96
N MET A 216 -3.83 14.48 5.63
CA MET A 216 -5.22 14.35 5.23
C MET A 216 -5.45 14.84 3.80
N VAL A 217 -4.88 15.98 3.40
CA VAL A 217 -4.99 16.51 2.04
C VAL A 217 -4.23 15.65 1.04
N ASN A 218 -3.01 15.22 1.36
CA ASN A 218 -2.17 14.37 0.49
C ASN A 218 -2.87 13.03 0.20
N THR A 219 -3.16 12.27 1.24
CA THR A 219 -3.74 10.93 1.12
C THR A 219 -5.22 10.98 0.71
N GLY A 220 -5.96 12.01 1.14
CA GLY A 220 -7.35 12.24 0.74
C GLY A 220 -7.49 12.62 -0.74
N SER A 221 -6.65 13.51 -1.26
CA SER A 221 -6.68 13.89 -2.68
C SER A 221 -6.25 12.74 -3.60
N LEU A 222 -5.24 11.95 -3.20
CA LEU A 222 -4.87 10.71 -3.87
C LEU A 222 -6.07 9.76 -3.96
N SER A 223 -6.70 9.47 -2.81
CA SER A 223 -7.82 8.51 -2.74
C SER A 223 -9.01 8.99 -3.56
N LEU A 224 -9.38 10.26 -3.45
CA LEU A 224 -10.50 10.85 -4.19
C LEU A 224 -10.25 10.85 -5.70
N SER A 225 -9.05 11.27 -6.14
CA SER A 225 -8.71 11.30 -7.56
C SER A 225 -8.76 9.90 -8.17
N CYS A 226 -8.19 8.90 -7.49
CA CYS A 226 -8.20 7.52 -7.96
C CYS A 226 -9.62 6.94 -7.99
N PHE A 227 -10.42 7.18 -6.94
CA PHE A 227 -11.81 6.77 -6.88
C PHE A 227 -12.63 7.37 -8.04
N LEU A 228 -12.50 8.67 -8.31
CA LEU A 228 -13.20 9.34 -9.40
C LEU A 228 -12.86 8.73 -10.77
N VAL A 229 -11.57 8.47 -11.05
CA VAL A 229 -11.14 7.83 -12.29
C VAL A 229 -11.78 6.45 -12.45
N VAL A 230 -11.79 5.66 -11.38
CA VAL A 230 -12.41 4.33 -11.39
C VAL A 230 -13.91 4.42 -11.60
N SER A 231 -14.62 5.23 -10.80
CA SER A 231 -16.07 5.39 -10.89
C SER A 231 -16.52 5.88 -12.26
N ILE A 232 -15.85 6.88 -12.83
CA ILE A 232 -16.14 7.41 -14.17
C ILE A 232 -15.91 6.33 -15.23
N SER A 233 -14.76 5.65 -15.19
CA SER A 233 -14.43 4.56 -16.12
C SER A 233 -15.50 3.47 -16.11
N TYR A 234 -15.93 3.05 -14.92
CA TYR A 234 -16.94 2.01 -14.76
C TYR A 234 -18.35 2.46 -15.10
N ALA A 235 -18.71 3.73 -14.86
CA ALA A 235 -19.99 4.27 -15.30
C ALA A 235 -20.12 4.19 -16.83
N TYR A 236 -19.06 4.56 -17.56
CA TYR A 236 -19.04 4.41 -19.02
C TYR A 236 -19.02 2.95 -19.47
N ILE A 237 -18.25 2.09 -18.83
CA ILE A 237 -18.24 0.65 -19.14
C ILE A 237 -19.65 0.06 -18.99
N ILE A 238 -20.32 0.32 -17.86
CA ILE A 238 -21.68 -0.16 -17.60
C ILE A 238 -22.63 0.39 -18.66
N SER A 239 -22.56 1.69 -18.97
CA SER A 239 -23.38 2.30 -20.02
C SER A 239 -23.19 1.62 -21.38
N THR A 240 -21.95 1.35 -21.79
CA THR A 240 -21.65 0.65 -23.05
C THR A 240 -22.14 -0.79 -23.02
N VAL A 241 -21.96 -1.50 -21.91
CA VAL A 241 -22.39 -2.90 -21.76
C VAL A 241 -23.91 -3.03 -21.81
N LEU A 242 -24.64 -2.12 -21.16
CA LEU A 242 -26.12 -2.11 -21.19
C LEU A 242 -26.67 -1.90 -22.61
N LYS A 243 -25.91 -1.25 -23.51
CA LYS A 243 -26.28 -1.06 -24.92
C LYS A 243 -26.06 -2.33 -25.78
N ILE A 244 -25.36 -3.34 -25.28
CA ILE A 244 -25.13 -4.60 -26.00
C ILE A 244 -26.43 -5.41 -26.04
N ARG A 245 -26.94 -5.67 -27.25
CA ARG A 245 -28.21 -6.40 -27.46
C ARG A 245 -28.16 -7.88 -27.05
N SER A 246 -26.99 -8.52 -27.11
CA SER A 246 -26.81 -9.94 -26.74
C SER A 246 -26.60 -10.12 -25.23
N ALA A 247 -27.37 -11.03 -24.61
CA ALA A 247 -27.17 -11.43 -23.21
C ALA A 247 -25.80 -12.10 -22.97
N GLU A 248 -25.33 -12.90 -23.94
CA GLU A 248 -24.01 -13.54 -23.95
C GLU A 248 -22.89 -12.48 -23.91
N GLY A 249 -23.02 -11.45 -24.76
CA GLY A 249 -22.07 -10.34 -24.83
C GLY A 249 -22.02 -9.51 -23.55
N ARG A 250 -23.19 -9.27 -22.92
CA ARG A 250 -23.28 -8.59 -21.61
C ARG A 250 -22.57 -9.39 -20.51
N ARG A 251 -22.87 -10.69 -20.41
CA ARG A 251 -22.30 -11.58 -19.38
C ARG A 251 -20.77 -11.67 -19.49
N LYS A 252 -20.25 -11.79 -20.72
CA LYS A 252 -18.80 -11.83 -20.99
C LYS A 252 -18.08 -10.55 -20.56
N SER A 253 -18.66 -9.39 -20.86
CA SER A 253 -18.09 -8.08 -20.46
C SER A 253 -18.13 -7.88 -18.94
N PHE A 254 -19.24 -8.18 -18.28
CA PHE A 254 -19.32 -8.10 -16.81
C PHE A 254 -18.31 -9.03 -16.12
N SER A 255 -18.18 -10.26 -16.63
CA SER A 255 -17.23 -11.23 -16.07
C SER A 255 -15.77 -10.77 -16.19
N THR A 256 -15.43 -9.99 -17.23
CA THR A 256 -14.07 -9.45 -17.44
C THR A 256 -13.75 -8.31 -16.45
N CYS A 257 -14.77 -7.57 -16.03
CA CYS A 257 -14.65 -6.41 -15.14
C CYS A 257 -14.74 -6.75 -13.65
N ALA A 258 -15.35 -7.88 -13.31
CA ALA A 258 -15.65 -8.28 -11.93
C ALA A 258 -14.40 -8.46 -11.07
N SER A 259 -13.29 -8.99 -11.62
CA SER A 259 -12.04 -9.15 -10.87
C SER A 259 -11.46 -7.80 -10.45
N HIS A 260 -11.40 -6.84 -11.37
CA HIS A 260 -10.88 -5.52 -11.10
C HIS A 260 -11.80 -4.73 -10.15
N LEU A 261 -13.13 -4.82 -10.30
CA LEU A 261 -14.06 -4.23 -9.33
C LEU A 261 -13.88 -4.83 -7.93
N MET A 262 -13.66 -6.13 -7.82
CA MET A 262 -13.45 -6.77 -6.52
C MET A 262 -12.13 -6.30 -5.87
N VAL A 263 -11.05 -6.17 -6.63
CA VAL A 263 -9.79 -5.59 -6.13
C VAL A 263 -9.98 -4.14 -5.70
N VAL A 264 -10.62 -3.31 -6.53
CA VAL A 264 -10.94 -1.92 -6.18
C VAL A 264 -11.77 -1.85 -4.90
N THR A 265 -12.81 -2.67 -4.76
CA THR A 265 -13.66 -2.66 -3.56
C THR A 265 -12.89 -3.11 -2.32
N LEU A 266 -12.03 -4.12 -2.43
CA LEU A 266 -11.20 -4.59 -1.32
C LEU A 266 -10.10 -3.59 -0.93
N PHE A 267 -9.59 -2.83 -1.91
CA PHE A 267 -8.55 -1.83 -1.68
C PHE A 267 -9.12 -0.51 -1.14
N TYR A 268 -10.14 0.05 -1.80
CA TYR A 268 -10.74 1.34 -1.42
C TYR A 268 -11.77 1.23 -0.30
N GLY A 269 -12.40 0.07 -0.09
CA GLY A 269 -13.39 -0.14 0.97
C GLY A 269 -12.86 0.15 2.38
N PRO A 270 -11.73 -0.44 2.80
CA PRO A 270 -11.08 -0.12 4.06
C PRO A 270 -10.64 1.34 4.16
N LEU A 271 -10.12 1.94 3.08
CA LEU A 271 -9.70 3.34 3.05
C LEU A 271 -10.88 4.30 3.31
N VAL A 272 -12.02 4.09 2.65
CA VAL A 272 -13.24 4.89 2.87
C VAL A 272 -13.74 4.74 4.32
N PHE A 273 -13.66 3.53 4.89
CA PHE A 273 -14.06 3.29 6.29
C PHE A 273 -13.19 4.06 7.29
N ILE A 274 -11.87 4.15 7.04
CA ILE A 274 -10.94 4.93 7.88
C ILE A 274 -11.24 6.44 7.75
N TYR A 275 -11.48 6.92 6.53
CA TYR A 275 -11.66 8.35 6.26
C TYR A 275 -13.01 8.92 6.70
N MET A 276 -14.08 8.14 6.66
CA MET A 276 -15.43 8.60 7.03
C MET A 276 -15.66 8.66 8.53
N ARG A 277 -14.69 8.25 9.36
CA ARG A 277 -14.87 8.12 10.80
C ARG A 277 -14.22 9.28 11.57
N PRO A 278 -14.90 9.87 12.56
CA PRO A 278 -14.30 10.89 13.42
C PRO A 278 -13.08 10.33 14.19
N PRO A 279 -12.07 11.16 14.51
CA PRO A 279 -10.76 10.80 15.10
C PRO A 279 -10.82 10.35 16.57
N ALA A 280 -11.85 9.60 16.97
CA ALA A 280 -11.92 8.99 18.28
C ALA A 280 -11.14 7.68 18.28
N ARG A 281 -10.22 7.52 19.26
CA ARG A 281 -9.40 6.32 19.53
C ARG A 281 -10.20 5.03 19.32
N PHE A 282 -10.05 4.40 18.16
CA PHE A 282 -10.78 3.20 17.85
C PHE A 282 -9.92 1.97 18.13
N SER A 283 -10.44 1.06 18.96
CA SER A 283 -9.79 -0.21 19.32
C SER A 283 -9.50 -1.14 18.14
N GLY A 284 -10.01 -0.85 16.93
CA GLY A 284 -9.76 -1.63 15.71
C GLY A 284 -8.89 -0.94 14.66
N GLU A 285 -8.22 0.18 14.95
CA GLU A 285 -7.28 0.83 14.01
C GLU A 285 -6.19 -0.15 13.54
N LYS A 286 -5.61 -0.91 14.49
CA LYS A 286 -4.65 -1.98 14.21
C LYS A 286 -5.25 -3.06 13.30
N LEU A 287 -6.53 -3.44 13.51
CA LEU A 287 -7.21 -4.45 12.69
C LEU A 287 -7.40 -3.95 11.26
N VAL A 288 -7.85 -2.72 11.09
CA VAL A 288 -8.01 -2.11 9.76
C VAL A 288 -6.65 -1.97 9.06
N SER A 289 -5.62 -1.61 9.82
CA SER A 289 -4.25 -1.55 9.32
C SER A 289 -3.77 -2.93 8.85
N VAL A 290 -4.03 -4.01 9.60
CA VAL A 290 -3.75 -5.40 9.17
C VAL A 290 -4.50 -5.76 7.88
N PHE A 291 -5.78 -5.41 7.78
CA PHE A 291 -6.55 -5.67 6.56
C PHE A 291 -5.95 -4.95 5.35
N SER A 292 -5.69 -3.66 5.48
CA SER A 292 -5.19 -2.83 4.38
C SER A 292 -3.73 -3.14 4.01
N THR A 293 -2.89 -3.49 4.99
CA THR A 293 -1.44 -3.66 4.77
C THR A 293 -1.00 -5.09 4.47
N ILE A 294 -1.82 -6.08 4.85
CA ILE A 294 -1.44 -7.50 4.78
C ILE A 294 -2.47 -8.31 3.98
N VAL A 295 -3.75 -8.18 4.33
CA VAL A 295 -4.80 -9.00 3.70
C VAL A 295 -5.03 -8.57 2.26
N THR A 296 -5.08 -7.27 1.96
CA THR A 296 -5.31 -6.78 0.60
C THR A 296 -4.21 -7.19 -0.39
N PRO A 297 -2.90 -6.93 -0.13
CA PRO A 297 -1.83 -7.40 -1.03
C PRO A 297 -1.76 -8.92 -1.16
N TRP A 298 -2.14 -9.67 -0.12
CA TRP A 298 -2.24 -11.13 -0.17
C TRP A 298 -3.38 -11.60 -1.08
N LEU A 299 -4.55 -10.95 -1.04
CA LEU A 299 -5.70 -11.30 -1.87
C LEU A 299 -5.53 -10.89 -3.34
N ASN A 300 -4.83 -9.79 -3.61
CA ASN A 300 -4.64 -9.23 -4.96
C ASN A 300 -4.21 -10.30 -5.99
N PRO A 301 -3.12 -11.07 -5.78
CA PRO A 301 -2.70 -12.13 -6.71
C PRO A 301 -3.72 -13.24 -6.92
N PHE A 302 -4.43 -13.67 -5.87
CA PHE A 302 -5.47 -14.68 -5.99
C PHE A 302 -6.61 -14.19 -6.87
N ILE A 303 -7.00 -12.92 -6.74
CA ILE A 303 -8.10 -12.37 -7.53
C ILE A 303 -7.71 -12.30 -9.02
N TYR A 304 -6.49 -11.87 -9.33
CA TYR A 304 -6.01 -11.80 -10.71
C TYR A 304 -5.76 -13.18 -11.33
N THR A 305 -5.29 -14.17 -10.56
CA THR A 305 -5.03 -15.54 -11.05
C THR A 305 -6.31 -16.37 -11.14
N LEU A 306 -7.13 -16.42 -10.08
CA LEU A 306 -8.33 -17.27 -10.01
C LEU A 306 -9.46 -16.81 -10.93
N ARG A 307 -9.43 -15.58 -11.44
CA ARG A 307 -10.44 -15.08 -12.38
C ARG A 307 -9.93 -14.92 -13.81
N ASN A 308 -8.63 -15.03 -14.06
CA ASN A 308 -8.07 -14.93 -15.41
C ASN A 308 -7.77 -16.31 -15.98
N GLU A 309 -8.68 -16.83 -16.81
CA GLU A 309 -8.55 -18.13 -17.45
C GLU A 309 -7.27 -18.27 -18.29
N LYS A 310 -6.76 -17.18 -18.89
CA LYS A 310 -5.50 -17.22 -19.65
C LYS A 310 -4.30 -17.40 -18.73
N VAL A 311 -4.31 -16.76 -17.56
CA VAL A 311 -3.26 -16.92 -16.54
C VAL A 311 -3.31 -18.33 -15.95
N LYS A 312 -4.51 -18.85 -15.63
CA LYS A 312 -4.67 -20.23 -15.19
C LYS A 312 -4.16 -21.25 -16.21
N GLU A 313 -4.52 -21.08 -17.47
CA GLU A 313 -4.09 -21.97 -18.55
C GLU A 313 -2.56 -21.94 -18.71
N ALA A 314 -1.97 -20.74 -18.68
CA ALA A 314 -0.52 -20.57 -18.73
C ALA A 314 0.19 -21.19 -17.51
N MET A 315 -0.35 -21.02 -16.31
CA MET A 315 0.17 -21.63 -15.08
C MET A 315 0.06 -23.16 -15.11
N LYS A 316 -1.04 -23.71 -15.63
CA LYS A 316 -1.22 -25.17 -15.80
C LYS A 316 -0.17 -25.73 -16.75
N LYS A 317 0.03 -25.09 -17.91
CA LYS A 317 1.07 -25.47 -18.89
C LYS A 317 2.48 -25.37 -18.31
N LEU A 318 2.75 -24.37 -17.48
CA LEU A 318 4.03 -24.24 -16.78
C LEU A 318 4.24 -25.39 -15.78
N GLY A 319 3.19 -25.78 -15.05
CA GLY A 319 3.19 -26.94 -14.17
C GLY A 319 3.47 -28.24 -14.91
N GLU A 320 2.78 -28.48 -16.03
CA GLU A 320 2.99 -29.65 -16.90
C GLU A 320 4.44 -29.73 -17.42
N ARG A 321 5.02 -28.59 -17.84
CA ARG A 321 6.43 -28.51 -18.27
C ARG A 321 7.42 -28.78 -17.12
N LYS A 322 7.15 -28.27 -15.91
CA LYS A 322 8.00 -28.57 -14.74
C LYS A 322 7.94 -30.03 -14.33
N VAL A 323 6.76 -30.66 -14.36
CA VAL A 323 6.60 -32.09 -14.07
C VAL A 323 7.34 -32.93 -15.12
N SER A 324 7.24 -32.57 -16.40
CA SER A 324 8.01 -33.22 -17.47
C SER A 324 9.53 -33.06 -17.29
N PHE A 325 10.01 -31.89 -16.87
CA PHE A 325 11.44 -31.65 -16.64
C PHE A 325 11.97 -32.36 -15.38
N LEU A 326 11.16 -32.50 -14.33
CA LEU A 326 11.52 -33.32 -13.15
C LEU A 326 11.50 -34.82 -13.48
N GLY A 327 10.58 -35.28 -14.32
CA GLY A 327 10.56 -36.66 -14.81
C GLY A 327 11.82 -37.01 -15.61
N LEU A 328 12.30 -36.11 -16.46
CA LEU A 328 13.53 -36.27 -17.24
C LEU A 328 14.83 -36.19 -16.42
N ARG A 329 14.76 -35.89 -15.12
CA ARG A 329 15.92 -35.82 -14.22
C ARG A 329 16.00 -37.01 -13.25
N ILE A 330 15.01 -37.91 -13.29
CA ILE A 330 14.89 -39.07 -12.40
C ILE A 330 15.16 -40.39 -13.17
N ASP A 331 15.30 -40.34 -14.49
CA ASP A 331 15.76 -41.45 -15.34
C ASP A 331 17.26 -41.31 -15.71
#